data_AF-A0A954H4P8-F1
#
_entry.id   AF-A0A954H4P8-F1
#
_cell.length_a   1.000
_cell.length_b   1.000
_cell.length_c   1.000
_cell.angle_alpha   90.00
_cell.angle_beta   90.00
_cell.angle_gamma   90.00
#
_symmetry.space_group_name_H-M   'P 1'
#
loop_
_entity.id
_entity.type
_entity.pdbx_description
1 polymer ?
#
loop_
_entity_poly.entity_id
_entity_poly.type
_entity_poly.pdbx_seq_one_letter_code
_entity_poly.pdbx_strand_id
1 'polypeptide(L)'
;MAAKRYERPTNSSPVAPGEKAEILSEYFAYYEQVARETPDLLNVKLERATFADLLDEIGGLLLERAGALAGSQGMVRDFLDATELPECIRHRLPDEFRAFCLILNALKQWVSAESAATDRYILGGTVRKQCRQMADHCLITGEPLDPATLELHHPARDGRPPIPLSKAGHDRIESVSQIHDDPIWVMLTKIKREGNRSWVMLRRGCLALMGEEPVDSTPAVQASSRTFARKAAEVTALTYRELIDWLDKHNLAR
;
A
#
# COMPACT_ATOMS: atom_id res chain seq x y z
N MET A 1 14.25 -10.61 30.79
CA MET A 1 12.78 -10.70 30.90
C MET A 1 12.29 -11.57 29.75
N ALA A 2 11.50 -12.61 30.00
CA ALA A 2 10.94 -13.43 28.91
C ALA A 2 10.02 -12.55 28.06
N ALA A 3 10.23 -12.53 26.74
CA ALA A 3 9.36 -11.78 25.83
C ALA A 3 7.94 -12.34 25.95
N LYS A 4 6.97 -11.47 26.26
CA LYS A 4 5.56 -11.85 26.32
C LYS A 4 5.16 -12.37 24.94
N ARG A 5 4.60 -13.59 24.88
CA ARG A 5 4.13 -14.20 23.64
C ARG A 5 3.06 -13.31 23.02
N TYR A 6 3.14 -13.09 21.71
CA TYR A 6 2.11 -12.35 20.99
C TYR A 6 0.76 -13.08 21.12
N GLU A 7 -0.24 -12.35 21.58
CA GLU A 7 -1.63 -12.77 21.63
C GLU A 7 -2.44 -11.83 20.74
N ARG A 8 -3.20 -12.40 19.82
CA ARG A 8 -4.01 -11.60 18.90
C ARG A 8 -5.09 -10.84 19.67
N PRO A 9 -5.31 -9.54 19.37
CA PRO A 9 -6.43 -8.80 19.95
C PRO A 9 -7.78 -9.47 19.68
N THR A 10 -8.63 -9.51 20.70
CA THR A 10 -10.00 -10.02 20.61
C THR A 10 -10.99 -8.93 21.01
N ASN A 11 -12.14 -8.91 20.35
CA ASN A 11 -13.21 -7.99 20.72
C ASN A 11 -13.81 -8.40 22.08
N SER A 12 -13.61 -7.55 23.10
CA SER A 12 -14.15 -7.74 24.45
C SER A 12 -15.67 -7.57 24.52
N SER A 13 -16.28 -6.99 23.50
CA SER A 13 -17.72 -6.71 23.41
C SER A 13 -18.28 -7.21 22.06
N PRO A 14 -18.46 -8.52 21.88
CA PRO A 14 -18.95 -9.09 20.63
C PRO A 14 -20.38 -8.63 20.31
N VAL A 15 -20.62 -8.30 19.04
CA VAL A 15 -21.95 -7.89 18.54
C VAL A 15 -22.84 -9.12 18.34
N ALA A 16 -24.07 -9.08 18.85
CA ALA A 16 -25.02 -10.17 18.68
C ALA A 16 -25.44 -10.31 17.20
N PRO A 17 -25.83 -11.51 16.71
CA PRO A 17 -26.16 -11.71 15.30
C PRO A 17 -27.23 -10.76 14.74
N GLY A 18 -28.25 -10.40 15.53
CA GLY A 18 -29.32 -9.47 15.12
C GLY A 18 -28.84 -8.02 14.98
N GLU A 19 -28.00 -7.56 15.92
CA GLU A 19 -27.45 -6.19 15.96
C GLU A 19 -26.52 -5.89 14.79
N LYS A 20 -25.87 -6.92 14.21
CA LYS A 20 -24.94 -6.73 13.08
C LYS A 20 -25.60 -6.08 11.86
N ALA A 21 -26.87 -6.41 11.59
CA ALA A 21 -27.58 -5.85 10.46
C ALA A 21 -27.90 -4.37 10.68
N GLU A 22 -28.32 -4.03 11.90
CA GLU A 22 -28.61 -2.64 12.31
C GLU A 22 -27.34 -1.79 12.21
N ILE A 23 -26.22 -2.25 12.80
CA ILE A 23 -24.92 -1.55 12.72
C ILE A 23 -24.51 -1.32 11.27
N LEU A 24 -24.62 -2.33 10.40
CA LEU A 24 -24.23 -2.19 9.00
C LEU A 24 -25.13 -1.22 8.22
N SER A 25 -26.43 -1.20 8.53
CA SER A 25 -27.36 -0.25 7.93
C SER A 25 -27.04 1.19 8.35
N GLU A 26 -26.83 1.43 9.65
CA GLU A 26 -26.42 2.74 10.16
C GLU A 26 -25.07 3.17 9.60
N TYR A 27 -24.11 2.23 9.52
CA TYR A 27 -22.78 2.45 8.98
C TYR A 27 -22.82 2.83 7.50
N PHE A 28 -23.64 2.17 6.68
CA PHE A 28 -23.80 2.52 5.29
C PHE A 28 -24.46 3.89 5.13
N ALA A 29 -25.53 4.17 5.87
CA ALA A 29 -26.22 5.47 5.84
C ALA A 29 -25.28 6.63 6.23
N TYR A 30 -24.43 6.42 7.24
CA TYR A 30 -23.38 7.37 7.61
C TYR A 30 -22.46 7.65 6.41
N TYR A 31 -21.93 6.63 5.75
CA TYR A 31 -21.02 6.82 4.63
C TYR A 31 -21.70 7.35 3.36
N GLU A 32 -22.99 7.12 3.19
CA GLU A 32 -23.79 7.75 2.14
C GLU A 32 -23.94 9.26 2.38
N GLN A 33 -24.08 9.69 3.63
CA GLN A 33 -24.03 11.11 3.98
C GLN A 33 -22.63 11.70 3.75
N VAL A 34 -21.58 11.00 4.19
CA VAL A 34 -20.18 11.42 3.96
C VAL A 34 -19.89 11.57 2.46
N ALA A 35 -20.37 10.66 1.62
CA ALA A 35 -20.19 10.76 0.17
C ALA A 35 -20.77 12.04 -0.44
N ARG A 36 -21.87 12.53 0.13
CA ARG A 36 -22.57 13.75 -0.33
C ARG A 36 -21.94 15.02 0.20
N GLU A 37 -21.51 15.01 1.45
CA GLU A 37 -21.06 16.22 2.16
C GLU A 37 -19.53 16.40 2.15
N THR A 38 -18.78 15.31 2.36
CA THR A 38 -17.34 15.33 2.60
C THR A 38 -16.64 14.09 2.00
N PRO A 39 -16.68 13.90 0.67
CA PRO A 39 -16.21 12.69 0.00
C PRO A 39 -14.72 12.37 0.23
N ASP A 40 -13.89 13.34 0.62
CA ASP A 40 -12.48 13.12 0.95
C ASP A 40 -12.27 12.18 2.15
N LEU A 41 -13.25 12.12 3.06
CA LEU A 41 -13.23 11.19 4.20
C LEU A 41 -13.45 9.74 3.79
N LEU A 42 -13.79 9.48 2.53
CA LEU A 42 -13.92 8.14 2.00
C LEU A 42 -12.60 7.50 1.61
N ASN A 43 -11.45 8.18 1.69
CA ASN A 43 -10.15 7.53 1.45
C ASN A 43 -9.03 8.27 2.19
N VAL A 44 -9.13 8.19 3.51
CA VAL A 44 -8.17 8.77 4.44
C VAL A 44 -6.92 7.89 4.51
N LYS A 45 -5.77 8.50 4.26
CA LYS A 45 -4.46 7.84 4.31
C LYS A 45 -3.59 8.57 5.33
N LEU A 46 -2.95 7.79 6.22
CA LEU A 46 -1.85 8.29 7.01
C LEU A 46 -0.58 8.39 6.15
N GLU A 47 0.26 9.37 6.45
CA GLU A 47 1.55 9.50 5.82
C GLU A 47 2.42 8.29 6.14
N ARG A 48 3.15 7.78 5.13
CA ARG A 48 4.04 6.62 5.33
C ARG A 48 5.13 6.90 6.36
N ALA A 49 5.57 8.15 6.46
CA ALA A 49 6.58 8.59 7.41
C ALA A 49 6.17 8.35 8.88
N THR A 50 4.87 8.32 9.18
CA THR A 50 4.35 8.02 10.53
C THR A 50 4.83 6.68 11.08
N PHE A 51 5.15 5.71 10.22
CA PHE A 51 5.59 4.37 10.62
C PHE A 51 7.03 4.06 10.20
N ALA A 52 7.80 5.04 9.72
CA ALA A 52 9.14 4.79 9.17
C ALA A 52 10.07 4.14 10.21
N ASP A 53 10.20 4.74 11.39
CA ASP A 53 11.08 4.23 12.46
C ASP A 53 10.69 2.80 12.88
N LEU A 54 9.40 2.53 13.04
CA LEU A 54 8.91 1.19 13.36
C LEU A 54 9.23 0.17 12.26
N LEU A 55 9.06 0.55 11.00
CA LEU A 55 9.36 -0.33 9.87
C LEU A 55 10.86 -0.60 9.76
N ASP A 56 11.70 0.38 10.07
CA ASP A 56 13.15 0.24 10.12
C ASP A 56 13.58 -0.68 11.28
N GLU A 57 12.98 -0.54 12.46
CA GLU A 57 13.18 -1.45 13.60
C GLU A 57 12.81 -2.90 13.24
N ILE A 58 11.65 -3.10 12.60
CA ILE A 58 11.24 -4.40 12.09
C ILE A 58 12.28 -4.91 11.08
N GLY A 59 12.68 -4.09 10.11
CA GLY A 59 13.69 -4.45 9.11
C GLY A 59 15.01 -4.91 9.72
N GLY A 60 15.53 -4.17 10.71
CA GLY A 60 16.71 -4.53 11.48
C GLY A 60 16.57 -5.86 12.19
N LEU A 61 15.43 -6.09 12.87
CA LEU A 61 15.14 -7.35 13.53
C LEU A 61 15.09 -8.52 12.55
N LEU A 62 14.48 -8.35 11.37
CA LEU A 62 14.42 -9.40 10.35
C LEU A 62 15.83 -9.76 9.84
N LEU A 63 16.70 -8.78 9.62
CA LEU A 63 18.08 -9.00 9.19
C LEU A 63 18.90 -9.72 10.26
N GLU A 64 18.79 -9.30 11.53
CA GLU A 64 19.45 -9.96 12.65
C GLU A 64 19.03 -11.44 12.75
N ARG A 65 17.71 -11.70 12.67
CA ARG A 65 17.17 -13.05 12.73
C ARG A 65 17.56 -13.89 11.52
N ALA A 66 17.64 -13.30 10.34
CA ALA A 66 18.11 -13.99 9.14
C ALA A 66 19.56 -14.48 9.30
N GLY A 67 20.46 -13.61 9.78
CA GLY A 67 21.86 -13.98 10.05
C GLY A 67 21.97 -15.11 11.07
N ALA A 68 21.23 -15.01 12.19
CA ALA A 68 21.23 -16.05 13.22
C ALA A 68 20.73 -17.41 12.70
N LEU A 69 19.65 -17.41 11.90
CA LEU A 69 19.07 -18.63 11.33
C LEU A 69 19.95 -19.25 10.24
N ALA A 70 20.67 -18.44 9.46
CA ALA A 70 21.60 -18.92 8.44
C ALA A 70 22.89 -19.50 9.05
N GLY A 71 23.34 -18.96 10.20
CA GLY A 71 24.59 -19.35 10.85
C GLY A 71 24.48 -20.43 11.93
N SER A 72 23.27 -20.77 12.37
CA SER A 72 23.03 -21.74 13.45
C SER A 72 22.40 -23.02 12.92
N GLN A 73 22.75 -24.18 13.51
CA GLN A 73 22.08 -25.45 13.20
C GLN A 73 20.57 -25.36 13.45
N GLY A 74 19.79 -25.92 12.51
CA GLY A 74 18.33 -25.96 12.58
C GLY A 74 17.69 -25.97 11.20
N MET A 75 16.35 -26.01 11.17
CA MET A 75 15.58 -26.26 9.94
C MET A 75 15.88 -25.28 8.79
N VAL A 76 16.18 -24.02 9.09
CA VAL A 76 16.53 -23.04 8.05
C VAL A 76 17.91 -23.35 7.47
N ARG A 77 18.91 -23.62 8.30
CA ARG A 77 20.24 -24.04 7.85
C ARG A 77 20.17 -25.32 7.03
N ASP A 78 19.47 -26.33 7.53
CA ASP A 78 19.30 -27.62 6.85
C ASP A 78 18.63 -27.43 5.48
N PHE A 79 17.64 -26.54 5.38
CA PHE A 79 17.00 -26.19 4.11
C PHE A 79 17.97 -25.50 3.14
N LEU A 80 18.80 -24.56 3.62
CA LEU A 80 19.78 -23.86 2.78
C LEU A 80 20.86 -24.80 2.24
N ASP A 81 21.31 -25.75 3.07
CA ASP A 81 22.28 -26.78 2.71
C ASP A 81 21.69 -27.79 1.71
N ALA A 82 20.42 -28.18 1.88
CA ALA A 82 19.72 -29.10 0.97
C ALA A 82 19.33 -28.46 -0.37
N THR A 83 19.30 -27.14 -0.47
CA THR A 83 18.90 -26.40 -1.67
C THR A 83 20.08 -25.65 -2.27
N GLU A 84 21.02 -26.40 -2.84
CA GLU A 84 22.22 -25.82 -3.44
C GLU A 84 21.90 -24.81 -4.56
N LEU A 85 22.66 -23.71 -4.57
CA LEU A 85 22.56 -22.71 -5.61
C LEU A 85 23.31 -23.14 -6.88
N PRO A 86 22.79 -22.79 -8.07
CA PRO A 86 23.55 -22.83 -9.31
C PRO A 86 24.85 -22.00 -9.19
N GLU A 87 25.92 -22.53 -9.76
CA GLU A 87 27.26 -21.93 -9.65
C GLU A 87 27.32 -20.46 -10.10
N CYS A 88 26.56 -20.11 -11.14
CA CYS A 88 26.53 -18.76 -11.69
C CYS A 88 25.99 -17.69 -10.72
N ILE A 89 25.28 -18.08 -9.66
CA ILE A 89 24.72 -17.16 -8.66
C ILE A 89 25.20 -17.43 -7.23
N ARG A 90 25.86 -18.57 -6.97
CA ARG A 90 26.30 -19.02 -5.64
C ARG A 90 27.04 -17.93 -4.87
N HIS A 91 27.97 -17.22 -5.51
CA HIS A 91 28.75 -16.15 -4.88
C HIS A 91 28.01 -14.81 -4.74
N ARG A 92 26.82 -14.67 -5.34
CA ARG A 92 26.03 -13.42 -5.34
C ARG A 92 24.82 -13.49 -4.42
N LEU A 93 24.48 -14.67 -3.91
CA LEU A 93 23.27 -14.89 -3.13
C LEU A 93 23.64 -15.56 -1.79
N PRO A 94 24.10 -14.78 -0.80
CA PRO A 94 24.55 -15.32 0.48
C PRO A 94 23.41 -15.92 1.29
N ASP A 95 23.74 -16.88 2.16
CA ASP A 95 22.77 -17.63 2.96
C ASP A 95 21.94 -16.73 3.88
N GLU A 96 22.52 -15.66 4.43
CA GLU A 96 21.81 -14.68 5.26
C GLU A 96 20.70 -13.98 4.47
N PHE A 97 20.96 -13.61 3.22
CA PHE A 97 19.95 -13.00 2.38
C PHE A 97 18.87 -14.01 1.97
N ARG A 98 19.24 -15.27 1.71
CA ARG A 98 18.28 -16.35 1.44
C ARG A 98 17.36 -16.58 2.64
N ALA A 99 17.91 -16.64 3.85
CA ALA A 99 17.15 -16.74 5.09
C ALA A 99 16.23 -15.52 5.29
N PHE A 100 16.70 -14.32 4.98
CA PHE A 100 15.88 -13.11 5.01
C PHE A 100 14.68 -13.21 4.06
N CYS A 101 14.86 -13.72 2.84
CA CYS A 101 13.75 -13.96 1.90
C CYS A 101 12.73 -14.98 2.45
N LEU A 102 13.19 -16.05 3.12
CA LEU A 102 12.31 -17.04 3.75
C LEU A 102 11.47 -16.39 4.85
N ILE A 103 12.08 -15.55 5.68
CA ILE A 103 11.38 -14.79 6.73
C ILE A 103 10.34 -13.83 6.12
N LEU A 104 10.70 -13.07 5.08
CA LEU A 104 9.77 -12.16 4.41
C LEU A 104 8.53 -12.89 3.86
N ASN A 105 8.71 -14.10 3.32
CA ASN A 105 7.60 -14.91 2.84
C ASN A 105 6.67 -15.35 3.98
N ALA A 106 7.23 -15.78 5.11
CA ALA A 106 6.45 -16.11 6.31
C ALA A 106 5.73 -14.87 6.88
N LEU A 107 6.41 -13.72 6.92
CA LEU A 107 5.85 -12.46 7.40
C LEU A 107 4.68 -12.00 6.53
N LYS A 108 4.78 -12.15 5.20
CA LYS A 108 3.67 -11.85 4.27
C LYS A 108 2.41 -12.66 4.60
N GLN A 109 2.57 -13.95 4.88
CA GLN A 109 1.45 -14.82 5.27
C GLN A 109 0.87 -14.39 6.62
N TRP A 110 1.73 -14.07 7.59
CA TRP A 110 1.31 -13.59 8.90
C TRP A 110 0.55 -12.26 8.85
N VAL A 111 1.09 -11.24 8.16
CA VAL A 111 0.42 -9.93 7.98
C VAL A 111 -0.93 -10.12 7.29
N SER A 112 -1.03 -11.00 6.29
CA SER A 112 -2.30 -11.30 5.64
C SER A 112 -3.31 -11.93 6.60
N ALA A 113 -2.87 -12.83 7.49
CA ALA A 113 -3.73 -13.45 8.49
C ALA A 113 -4.19 -12.45 9.55
N GLU A 114 -3.31 -11.54 9.98
CA GLU A 114 -3.66 -10.47 10.93
C GLU A 114 -4.61 -9.46 10.30
N SER A 115 -4.38 -9.02 9.06
CA SER A 115 -5.32 -8.15 8.34
C SER A 115 -6.71 -8.78 8.23
N ALA A 116 -6.79 -10.08 7.90
CA ALA A 116 -8.07 -10.77 7.85
C ALA A 116 -8.72 -10.90 9.24
N ALA A 117 -7.93 -10.96 10.32
CA ALA A 117 -8.46 -10.96 11.68
C ALA A 117 -8.98 -9.59 12.11
N THR A 118 -8.30 -8.51 11.71
CA THR A 118 -8.76 -7.13 11.88
C THR A 118 -10.11 -6.92 11.19
N ASP A 119 -10.29 -7.39 9.94
CA ASP A 119 -11.60 -7.34 9.25
C ASP A 119 -12.72 -7.98 10.10
N ARG A 120 -12.41 -9.08 10.81
CA ARG A 120 -13.37 -9.84 11.63
C ARG A 120 -13.60 -9.25 13.03
N TYR A 121 -12.86 -8.24 13.45
CA TYR A 121 -12.83 -7.81 14.85
C TYR A 121 -14.23 -7.43 15.39
N ILE A 122 -14.98 -6.62 14.62
CA ILE A 122 -16.32 -6.17 15.03
C ILE A 122 -17.40 -7.21 14.66
N LEU A 123 -17.44 -7.60 13.38
CA LEU A 123 -18.57 -8.34 12.80
C LEU A 123 -18.35 -9.86 12.73
N GLY A 124 -17.17 -10.35 13.10
CA GLY A 124 -16.83 -11.77 13.10
C GLY A 124 -16.59 -12.36 11.71
N GLY A 125 -16.60 -13.68 11.61
CA GLY A 125 -16.20 -14.44 10.41
C GLY A 125 -17.00 -14.17 9.14
N THR A 126 -18.21 -13.62 9.25
CA THR A 126 -19.12 -13.36 8.13
C THR A 126 -19.00 -11.94 7.57
N VAL A 127 -18.10 -11.11 8.11
CA VAL A 127 -18.00 -9.67 7.80
C VAL A 127 -18.02 -9.37 6.30
N ARG A 128 -17.20 -10.03 5.49
CA ARG A 128 -17.13 -9.75 4.04
C ARG A 128 -18.44 -10.04 3.32
N LYS A 129 -19.14 -11.11 3.70
CA LYS A 129 -20.44 -11.44 3.13
C LYS A 129 -21.47 -10.37 3.52
N GLN A 130 -21.50 -10.00 4.79
CA GLN A 130 -22.44 -9.00 5.30
C GLN A 130 -22.17 -7.62 4.69
N CYS A 131 -20.89 -7.23 4.53
CA CYS A 131 -20.52 -5.99 3.87
C CYS A 131 -20.94 -5.94 2.39
N ARG A 132 -20.88 -7.07 1.67
CA ARG A 132 -21.39 -7.15 0.29
C ARG A 132 -22.92 -7.03 0.21
N GLN A 133 -23.61 -7.32 1.29
CA GLN A 133 -25.08 -7.35 1.37
C GLN A 133 -25.67 -6.12 2.08
N MET A 134 -24.83 -5.19 2.56
CA MET A 134 -25.31 -4.05 3.34
C MET A 134 -26.06 -3.00 2.48
N ALA A 135 -25.89 -3.03 1.16
CA ALA A 135 -26.49 -2.08 0.23
C ALA A 135 -26.73 -2.72 -1.14
N ASP A 136 -27.69 -2.16 -1.87
CA ASP A 136 -28.07 -2.55 -3.24
C ASP A 136 -27.57 -1.56 -4.31
N HIS A 137 -27.01 -0.43 -3.91
CA HIS A 137 -26.49 0.61 -4.81
C HIS A 137 -25.15 1.17 -4.31
N CYS A 138 -24.39 1.74 -5.24
CA CYS A 138 -23.11 2.36 -4.94
C CYS A 138 -23.34 3.78 -4.42
N LEU A 139 -22.86 4.09 -3.20
CA LEU A 139 -23.00 5.42 -2.61
C LEU A 139 -22.30 6.56 -3.39
N ILE A 140 -21.42 6.24 -4.34
CA ILE A 140 -20.71 7.23 -5.19
C ILE A 140 -21.39 7.46 -6.52
N THR A 141 -21.83 6.38 -7.19
CA THR A 141 -22.42 6.48 -8.53
C THR A 141 -23.94 6.51 -8.51
N GLY A 142 -24.56 6.06 -7.42
CA GLY A 142 -26.01 5.82 -7.30
C GLY A 142 -26.48 4.60 -8.10
N GLU A 143 -25.59 3.92 -8.83
CA GLU A 143 -25.96 2.78 -9.67
C GLU A 143 -26.15 1.52 -8.82
N PRO A 144 -27.03 0.59 -9.24
CA PRO A 144 -27.16 -0.71 -8.61
C PRO A 144 -25.83 -1.46 -8.54
N LEU A 145 -25.57 -2.14 -7.41
CA LEU A 145 -24.40 -2.98 -7.22
C LEU A 145 -24.63 -4.36 -7.82
N ASP A 146 -23.71 -4.78 -8.71
CA ASP A 146 -23.66 -6.15 -9.19
C ASP A 146 -22.83 -7.03 -8.24
N PRO A 147 -23.42 -8.08 -7.62
CA PRO A 147 -22.72 -9.01 -6.74
C PRO A 147 -21.43 -9.61 -7.32
N ALA A 148 -21.36 -9.78 -8.64
CA ALA A 148 -20.22 -10.38 -9.33
C ALA A 148 -19.02 -9.41 -9.46
N THR A 149 -19.29 -8.11 -9.54
CA THR A 149 -18.28 -7.09 -9.83
C THR A 149 -18.08 -6.06 -8.72
N LEU A 150 -18.89 -6.08 -7.66
CA LEU A 150 -18.75 -5.16 -6.55
C LEU A 150 -17.41 -5.36 -5.81
N GLU A 151 -16.86 -4.24 -5.38
CA GLU A 151 -15.59 -4.14 -4.65
C GLU A 151 -15.84 -3.70 -3.21
N LEU A 152 -14.96 -4.14 -2.30
CA LEU A 152 -15.00 -3.75 -0.90
C LEU A 152 -13.92 -2.71 -0.64
N HIS A 153 -14.34 -1.48 -0.42
CA HIS A 153 -13.46 -0.33 -0.20
C HIS A 153 -13.36 0.01 1.28
N HIS A 154 -12.17 0.35 1.76
CA HIS A 154 -11.95 0.74 3.16
C HIS A 154 -11.76 2.26 3.24
N PRO A 155 -12.71 3.01 3.82
CA PRO A 155 -12.61 4.46 3.94
C PRO A 155 -11.38 4.92 4.72
N ALA A 156 -11.05 4.16 5.76
CA ALA A 156 -9.80 4.23 6.49
C ALA A 156 -9.32 2.81 6.80
N ARG A 157 -8.00 2.61 6.89
CA ARG A 157 -7.38 1.31 7.20
C ARG A 157 -7.04 1.19 8.70
N ASP A 158 -8.03 1.51 9.55
CA ASP A 158 -7.92 1.57 11.01
C ASP A 158 -8.78 0.51 11.73
N GLY A 159 -9.28 -0.49 10.99
CA GLY A 159 -10.13 -1.57 11.52
C GLY A 159 -11.62 -1.38 11.29
N ARG A 160 -12.02 -0.28 10.65
CA ARG A 160 -13.40 -0.09 10.18
C ARG A 160 -13.78 -1.10 9.09
N PRO A 161 -15.03 -1.61 9.07
CA PRO A 161 -15.50 -2.50 8.01
C PRO A 161 -15.46 -1.83 6.62
N PRO A 162 -15.22 -2.58 5.55
CA PRO A 162 -15.30 -2.03 4.21
C PRO A 162 -16.75 -1.73 3.80
N ILE A 163 -16.92 -0.74 2.92
CA ILE A 163 -18.17 -0.39 2.23
C ILE A 163 -18.19 -0.99 0.81
N PRO A 164 -19.34 -1.45 0.32
CA PRO A 164 -19.45 -1.97 -1.05
C PRO A 164 -19.54 -0.82 -2.05
N LEU A 165 -18.76 -0.92 -3.13
CA LEU A 165 -18.77 0.06 -4.22
C LEU A 165 -18.81 -0.64 -5.58
N SER A 166 -19.32 0.06 -6.58
CA SER A 166 -19.05 -0.28 -7.97
C SER A 166 -17.57 0.03 -8.27
N LYS A 167 -16.99 -0.67 -9.25
CA LYS A 167 -15.63 -0.37 -9.70
C LYS A 167 -15.44 1.10 -10.07
N ALA A 168 -16.40 1.68 -10.78
CA ALA A 168 -16.39 3.10 -11.15
C ALA A 168 -16.44 4.02 -9.91
N GLY A 169 -17.23 3.67 -8.90
CA GLY A 169 -17.26 4.39 -7.63
C GLY A 169 -15.94 4.31 -6.87
N HIS A 170 -15.31 3.13 -6.85
CA HIS A 170 -14.02 2.93 -6.23
C HIS A 170 -12.91 3.74 -6.92
N ASP A 171 -12.86 3.69 -8.26
CA ASP A 171 -11.92 4.48 -9.06
C ASP A 171 -12.10 5.99 -8.83
N ARG A 172 -13.35 6.46 -8.69
CA ARG A 172 -13.65 7.86 -8.35
C ARG A 172 -13.10 8.23 -6.99
N ILE A 173 -13.32 7.45 -5.94
CA ILE A 173 -12.78 7.75 -4.60
C ILE A 173 -11.24 7.74 -4.60
N GLU A 174 -10.62 6.75 -5.24
CA GLU A 174 -9.15 6.68 -5.32
C GLU A 174 -8.57 7.86 -6.08
N SER A 175 -9.31 8.37 -7.07
CA SER A 175 -8.96 9.56 -7.84
C SER A 175 -9.29 10.85 -7.09
N VAL A 176 -10.37 10.92 -6.30
CA VAL A 176 -10.82 12.11 -5.53
C VAL A 176 -9.83 12.45 -4.42
N SER A 177 -9.28 11.47 -3.71
CA SER A 177 -8.15 11.72 -2.80
C SER A 177 -6.83 12.04 -3.52
N GLN A 178 -6.87 12.13 -4.84
CA GLN A 178 -5.84 12.66 -5.72
C GLN A 178 -6.33 13.86 -6.54
N ILE A 179 -7.57 14.34 -6.36
CA ILE A 179 -8.03 15.63 -6.90
C ILE A 179 -7.43 16.70 -5.99
N HIS A 180 -6.13 16.90 -6.15
CA HIS A 180 -5.73 18.26 -6.42
C HIS A 180 -6.43 18.63 -7.73
N ASP A 181 -7.19 19.73 -7.76
CA ASP A 181 -7.64 20.45 -8.98
C ASP A 181 -6.43 20.99 -9.77
N ASP A 182 -5.38 20.18 -9.87
CA ASP A 182 -4.10 20.52 -10.41
C ASP A 182 -3.96 19.77 -11.74
N PRO A 183 -4.15 20.47 -12.87
CA PRO A 183 -3.97 19.88 -14.20
C PRO A 183 -2.61 19.20 -14.35
N ILE A 184 -1.58 19.68 -13.64
CA ILE A 184 -0.24 19.09 -13.63
C ILE A 184 -0.28 17.69 -13.00
N TRP A 185 -1.05 17.49 -11.92
CA TRP A 185 -1.19 16.18 -11.27
C TRP A 185 -1.75 15.12 -12.22
N VAL A 186 -2.82 15.47 -12.95
CA VAL A 186 -3.49 14.57 -13.90
C VAL A 186 -2.54 14.18 -15.03
N MET A 187 -1.84 15.17 -15.60
CA MET A 187 -0.88 14.95 -16.68
C MET A 187 0.29 14.07 -16.24
N LEU A 188 0.89 14.38 -15.08
CA LEU A 188 2.02 13.65 -14.54
C LEU A 188 1.66 12.21 -14.12
N THR A 189 0.48 12.01 -13.52
CA THR A 189 0.03 10.68 -13.09
C THR A 189 -0.23 9.76 -14.28
N LYS A 190 -0.78 10.28 -15.38
CA LYS A 190 -0.99 9.52 -16.62
C LYS A 190 0.34 8.98 -17.17
N ILE A 191 1.33 9.86 -17.39
CA ILE A 191 2.63 9.45 -17.94
C ILE A 191 3.44 8.56 -16.99
N LYS A 192 3.24 8.71 -15.67
CA LYS A 192 3.83 7.85 -14.65
C LYS A 192 3.30 6.42 -14.74
N ARG A 193 1.97 6.26 -14.89
CA ARG A 193 1.31 4.94 -15.02
C ARG A 193 1.68 4.24 -16.33
N GLU A 194 1.65 4.96 -17.45
CA GLU A 194 2.03 4.41 -18.78
C GLU A 194 3.45 3.82 -18.80
N GLY A 195 4.39 4.43 -18.07
CA GLY A 195 5.78 4.00 -18.04
C GLY A 195 6.18 3.16 -16.82
N ASN A 196 5.23 2.77 -15.95
CA ASN A 196 5.50 2.16 -14.65
C ASN A 196 6.61 2.86 -13.84
N ARG A 197 6.53 4.19 -13.73
CA ARG A 197 7.59 5.05 -13.15
C ARG A 197 7.26 5.49 -11.72
N SER A 198 8.28 5.93 -10.98
CA SER A 198 8.14 6.48 -9.63
C SER A 198 8.41 8.00 -9.60
N TRP A 199 7.88 8.70 -8.59
CA TRP A 199 8.15 10.13 -8.41
C TRP A 199 9.63 10.44 -8.16
N VAL A 200 10.34 9.52 -7.50
CA VAL A 200 11.81 9.59 -7.31
C VAL A 200 12.53 9.62 -8.66
N MET A 201 12.06 8.86 -9.66
CA MET A 201 12.64 8.92 -11.01
C MET A 201 12.38 10.27 -11.69
N LEU A 202 11.24 10.91 -11.44
CA LEU A 202 10.98 12.25 -11.97
C LEU A 202 11.97 13.27 -11.39
N ARG A 203 12.09 13.31 -10.05
CA ARG A 203 13.05 14.18 -9.35
C ARG A 203 14.48 13.96 -9.84
N ARG A 204 14.94 12.71 -9.89
CA ARG A 204 16.28 12.35 -10.39
C ARG A 204 16.51 12.78 -11.83
N GLY A 205 15.50 12.59 -12.69
CA GLY A 205 15.56 13.03 -14.08
C GLY A 205 15.70 14.54 -14.21
N CYS A 206 14.93 15.30 -13.43
CA CYS A 206 15.02 16.76 -13.39
C CYS A 206 16.40 17.23 -12.90
N LEU A 207 16.90 16.70 -11.77
CA LEU A 207 18.22 17.01 -11.23
C LEU A 207 19.33 16.71 -12.25
N ALA A 208 19.32 15.52 -12.86
CA ALA A 208 20.32 15.12 -13.84
C ALA A 208 20.30 15.99 -15.10
N LEU A 209 19.14 16.52 -15.51
CA LEU A 209 19.02 17.43 -16.65
C LEU A 209 19.42 18.87 -16.31
N MET A 210 19.45 19.22 -15.03
CA MET A 210 19.99 20.50 -14.53
C MET A 210 21.49 20.44 -14.19
N GLY A 211 22.16 19.30 -14.43
CA GLY A 211 23.59 19.12 -14.15
C GLY A 211 23.91 18.67 -12.72
N GLU A 212 22.91 18.33 -11.92
CA GLU A 212 23.07 17.74 -10.59
C GLU A 212 23.03 16.21 -10.75
N GLU A 213 24.19 15.56 -10.93
CA GLU A 213 24.22 14.10 -11.08
C GLU A 213 23.96 13.38 -9.75
N PRO A 214 22.95 12.49 -9.68
CA PRO A 214 22.65 11.75 -8.46
C PRO A 214 23.71 10.67 -8.19
N VAL A 215 24.11 10.55 -6.92
CA VAL A 215 25.28 9.76 -6.48
C VAL A 215 25.08 8.24 -6.60
N ASP A 216 23.85 7.72 -6.68
CA ASP A 216 23.59 6.27 -6.66
C ASP A 216 22.51 5.84 -7.67
N SER A 217 22.90 5.61 -8.93
CA SER A 217 21.97 5.09 -9.94
C SER A 217 22.65 4.37 -11.09
N THR A 218 22.04 3.29 -11.61
CA THR A 218 22.55 2.61 -12.80
C THR A 218 22.30 3.43 -14.07
N PRO A 219 23.13 3.28 -15.13
CA PRO A 219 22.94 4.02 -16.38
C PRO A 219 21.54 3.85 -17.00
N ALA A 220 20.94 2.67 -16.88
CA ALA A 220 19.59 2.40 -17.35
C ALA A 220 18.51 3.18 -16.57
N VAL A 221 18.65 3.27 -15.24
CA VAL A 221 17.74 4.05 -14.40
C VAL A 221 17.91 5.55 -14.66
N GLN A 222 19.13 6.03 -14.86
CA GLN A 222 19.39 7.42 -15.24
C GLN A 222 18.77 7.77 -16.60
N ALA A 223 18.94 6.92 -17.62
CA ALA A 223 18.33 7.11 -18.93
C ALA A 223 16.81 7.14 -18.84
N SER A 224 16.20 6.19 -18.11
CA SER A 224 14.74 6.17 -17.92
C SER A 224 14.23 7.38 -17.12
N SER A 225 15.00 7.87 -16.15
CA SER A 225 14.66 9.04 -15.34
C SER A 225 14.71 10.32 -16.19
N ARG A 226 15.76 10.51 -17.01
CA ARG A 226 15.86 11.64 -17.95
C ARG A 226 14.71 11.64 -18.97
N THR A 227 14.37 10.46 -19.52
CA THR A 227 13.22 10.32 -20.43
C THR A 227 11.90 10.69 -19.75
N PHE A 228 11.73 10.30 -18.49
CA PHE A 228 10.55 10.68 -17.73
C PHE A 228 10.46 12.19 -17.52
N ALA A 229 11.54 12.83 -17.09
CA ALA A 229 11.58 14.28 -16.86
C ALA A 229 11.34 15.09 -18.14
N ARG A 230 11.88 14.67 -19.29
CA ARG A 230 11.60 15.32 -20.59
C ARG A 230 10.12 15.26 -20.95
N LYS A 231 9.51 14.06 -20.88
CA LYS A 231 8.09 13.87 -21.17
C LYS A 231 7.22 14.66 -20.19
N ALA A 232 7.60 14.73 -18.91
CA ALA A 232 6.91 15.52 -17.90
C ALA A 232 6.95 17.03 -18.21
N ALA A 233 8.13 17.58 -18.51
CA ALA A 233 8.29 18.98 -18.90
C ALA A 233 7.50 19.32 -20.16
N GLU A 234 7.50 18.43 -21.16
CA GLU A 234 6.76 18.59 -22.41
C GLU A 234 5.25 18.67 -22.17
N VAL A 235 4.67 17.72 -21.42
CA VAL A 235 3.21 17.67 -21.25
C VAL A 235 2.67 18.70 -20.26
N THR A 236 3.49 19.16 -19.32
CA THR A 236 3.08 20.14 -18.30
C THR A 236 3.48 21.58 -18.63
N ALA A 237 4.34 21.77 -19.64
CA ALA A 237 5.00 23.04 -19.94
C ALA A 237 5.80 23.65 -18.77
N LEU A 238 6.15 22.85 -17.75
CA LEU A 238 6.97 23.26 -16.61
C LEU A 238 8.46 23.04 -16.88
N THR A 239 9.28 23.92 -16.32
CA THR A 239 10.73 23.71 -16.23
C THR A 239 11.06 22.58 -15.24
N TYR A 240 12.30 22.07 -15.32
CA TYR A 240 12.75 21.03 -14.39
C TYR A 240 12.77 21.49 -12.93
N ARG A 241 13.01 22.78 -12.68
CA ARG A 241 12.97 23.35 -11.33
C ARG A 241 11.54 23.42 -10.81
N GLU A 242 10.60 23.90 -11.62
CA GLU A 242 9.18 23.95 -11.26
C GLU A 242 8.58 22.57 -11.02
N LEU A 243 9.03 21.55 -11.77
CA LEU A 243 8.65 20.16 -11.51
C LEU A 243 9.18 19.66 -10.15
N ILE A 244 10.39 20.05 -9.75
CA ILE A 244 10.94 19.72 -8.43
C ILE A 244 10.14 20.45 -7.34
N ASP A 245 9.88 21.74 -7.50
CA ASP A 245 9.12 22.54 -6.55
C ASP A 245 7.68 22.02 -6.40
N TRP A 246 7.09 21.55 -7.50
CA TRP A 246 5.79 20.88 -7.50
C TRP A 246 5.80 19.56 -6.74
N LEU A 247 6.85 18.74 -6.93
CA LEU A 247 7.03 17.51 -6.14
C LEU A 247 7.17 17.83 -4.65
N ASP A 248 7.93 18.87 -4.29
CA ASP A 248 8.12 19.29 -2.91
C ASP A 248 6.84 19.82 -2.26
N LYS A 249 6.10 20.66 -2.99
CA LYS A 249 4.79 21.18 -2.56
C LYS A 249 3.80 20.05 -2.21
N HIS A 250 3.87 18.95 -2.95
CA HIS A 250 2.98 17.79 -2.75
C HIS A 250 3.61 16.66 -1.94
N ASN A 251 4.77 16.89 -1.30
CA ASN A 251 5.50 15.91 -0.50
C ASN A 251 5.79 14.60 -1.24
N LEU A 252 6.05 14.70 -2.54
CA LEU A 252 6.39 13.58 -3.40
C LEU A 252 7.92 13.47 -3.55
N ALA A 253 8.43 12.24 -3.68
CA ALA A 253 9.83 11.96 -4.01
C ALA A 253 10.88 12.50 -3.01
N ARG A 254 10.55 12.51 -1.71
CA ARG A 254 11.53 12.64 -0.64
C ARG A 254 12.39 11.38 -0.53
#